data_AF-A0A820HHD1-F1
#
_entry.id   AF-A0A820HHD1-F1
#
_cell.length_a   1.000
_cell.length_b   1.000
_cell.length_c   1.000
_cell.angle_alpha   90.00
_cell.angle_beta   90.00
_cell.angle_gamma   90.00
#
_symmetry.space_group_name_H-M   'P 1'
#
loop_
_entity.id
_entity.type
_entity.pdbx_description
1 polymer ?
#
loop_
_entity_poly.entity_id
_entity_poly.type
_entity_poly.pdbx_seq_one_letter_code
_entity_poly.pdbx_strand_id
1 'polypeptide(L)'
;IFSFLDYQSLCRCAQVSKYWSTLALDGSNWQSIDLKSFQRDIHGTVLENLSLRCGKFLKKLSVENCKLITDHNMHIIENNCPNLERLIVKHCDKLSN
;
A
#
# COMPACT_ATOMS: atom_id res chain seq x y z
N ILE A 1 17.58 -3.21 -2.36
CA ILE A 1 17.19 -3.29 -3.79
C ILE A 1 15.68 -3.29 -3.91
N PHE A 2 14.98 -4.27 -3.31
CA PHE A 2 13.53 -4.32 -3.31
C PHE A 2 12.89 -3.02 -2.81
N SER A 3 13.34 -2.46 -1.68
CA SER A 3 12.90 -1.17 -1.10
C SER A 3 12.84 0.06 -2.04
N PHE A 4 13.42 -0.02 -3.24
CA PHE A 4 13.38 1.05 -4.26
C PHE A 4 12.36 0.80 -5.38
N LEU A 5 11.72 -0.37 -5.39
CA LEU A 5 10.73 -0.76 -6.40
C LEU A 5 9.36 -0.19 -6.03
N ASP A 6 8.64 0.29 -7.04
CA ASP A 6 7.22 0.60 -6.89
C ASP A 6 6.38 -0.67 -6.67
N TYR A 7 5.14 -0.49 -6.22
CA TYR A 7 4.25 -1.61 -5.90
C TYR A 7 3.99 -2.54 -7.11
N GLN A 8 4.00 -2.05 -8.35
CA GLN A 8 3.85 -2.91 -9.53
C GLN A 8 5.07 -3.78 -9.78
N SER A 9 6.26 -3.20 -9.73
CA SER A 9 7.53 -3.90 -9.86
C SER A 9 7.71 -4.94 -8.75
N LEU A 10 7.23 -4.61 -7.56
CA LEU A 10 7.04 -5.51 -6.43
C LEU A 10 6.13 -6.70 -6.75
N CYS A 11 4.92 -6.45 -7.22
CA CYS A 11 3.98 -7.52 -7.61
C CYS A 11 4.57 -8.40 -8.72
N ARG A 12 5.28 -7.81 -9.67
CA ARG A 12 5.99 -8.55 -10.73
C ARG A 12 7.12 -9.39 -10.14
N CYS A 13 7.96 -8.83 -9.28
CA CYS A 13 9.00 -9.56 -8.56
C CYS A 13 8.43 -10.73 -7.74
N ALA A 14 7.27 -10.54 -7.11
CA ALA A 14 6.62 -11.57 -6.33
C ALA A 14 6.14 -12.77 -7.16
N GLN A 15 6.00 -12.60 -8.48
CA GLN A 15 5.61 -13.66 -9.43
C GLN A 15 6.82 -14.41 -10.01
N VAL A 16 8.06 -13.93 -9.80
CA VAL A 16 9.27 -14.52 -10.43
C VAL A 16 9.65 -15.87 -9.81
N SER A 17 9.50 -16.02 -8.49
CA SER A 17 9.87 -17.24 -7.76
C SER A 17 9.26 -17.22 -6.37
N LYS A 18 9.08 -18.39 -5.74
CA LYS A 18 8.63 -18.48 -4.33
C LYS A 18 9.54 -17.67 -3.39
N TYR A 19 10.85 -17.70 -3.63
CA TYR A 19 11.82 -16.93 -2.83
C TYR A 19 11.69 -15.42 -3.07
N TRP A 20 11.50 -15.00 -4.32
CA TRP A 20 11.28 -13.60 -4.67
C TRP A 20 9.91 -13.09 -4.19
N SER A 21 8.92 -13.97 -4.13
CA SER A 21 7.64 -13.72 -3.47
C SER A 21 7.85 -13.41 -1.99
N THR A 22 8.60 -14.26 -1.27
CA THR A 22 8.91 -14.01 0.14
C THR A 22 9.67 -12.72 0.37
N LEU A 23 10.67 -12.38 -0.45
CA LEU A 23 11.45 -11.15 -0.30
C LEU A 23 10.69 -9.88 -0.70
N ALA A 24 9.94 -9.93 -1.80
CA ALA A 24 9.06 -8.85 -2.21
C ALA A 24 7.98 -8.58 -1.15
N LEU A 25 7.53 -9.63 -0.45
CA LEU A 25 6.49 -9.55 0.58
C LEU A 25 7.05 -9.46 2.01
N ASP A 26 8.36 -9.37 2.19
CA ASP A 26 8.96 -9.14 3.51
C ASP A 26 8.71 -7.69 3.93
N GLY A 27 7.65 -7.49 4.72
CA GLY A 27 7.20 -6.19 5.18
C GLY A 27 8.26 -5.36 5.91
N SER A 28 9.30 -5.99 6.48
CA SER A 28 10.40 -5.26 7.15
C SER A 28 11.17 -4.34 6.20
N ASN A 29 11.18 -4.68 4.89
CA ASN A 29 11.79 -3.87 3.83
C ASN A 29 10.93 -2.66 3.41
N TRP A 30 9.70 -2.55 3.91
CA TRP A 30 8.65 -1.69 3.35
C TRP A 30 8.01 -0.77 4.39
N GLN A 31 8.85 0.09 4.98
CA GLN A 31 8.39 1.08 5.96
C GLN A 31 7.68 2.28 5.30
N SER A 32 7.94 2.56 4.02
CA SER A 32 7.37 3.70 3.29
C SER A 32 6.92 3.27 1.91
N ILE A 33 5.62 3.39 1.61
CA ILE A 33 5.04 3.05 0.31
C ILE A 33 4.37 4.28 -0.28
N ASP A 34 4.73 4.59 -1.52
CA ASP A 34 4.13 5.67 -2.30
C ASP A 34 3.36 5.09 -3.49
N LEU A 35 2.06 5.31 -3.52
CA LEU A 35 1.16 4.86 -4.58
C LEU A 35 0.81 5.99 -5.58
N LYS A 36 1.57 7.09 -5.60
CA LYS A 36 1.38 8.21 -6.55
C LYS A 36 1.44 7.83 -8.02
N SER A 37 2.27 6.86 -8.39
CA SER A 37 2.47 6.47 -9.79
C SER A 37 1.29 5.70 -10.40
N PHE A 38 0.27 5.36 -9.60
CA PHE A 38 -0.94 4.68 -10.09
C PHE A 38 -1.88 5.71 -10.70
N GLN A 39 -1.68 5.99 -11.98
CA GLN A 39 -2.32 7.14 -12.62
C GLN A 39 -3.82 6.99 -12.91
N ARG A 40 -4.47 5.83 -12.73
CA ARG A 40 -5.93 5.73 -13.03
C ARG A 40 -6.83 4.91 -12.10
N ASP A 41 -6.41 3.80 -11.48
CA ASP A 41 -7.39 2.94 -10.77
C ASP A 41 -6.81 2.22 -9.54
N ILE A 42 -6.49 2.94 -8.46
CA ILE A 42 -6.31 2.27 -7.15
C ILE A 42 -7.69 1.96 -6.59
N HIS A 43 -8.05 0.68 -6.62
CA HIS A 43 -9.20 0.15 -5.91
C HIS A 43 -8.88 -0.06 -4.43
N GLY A 44 -9.89 0.06 -3.56
CA GLY A 44 -9.77 -0.24 -2.13
C GLY A 44 -9.19 -1.64 -1.84
N THR A 45 -9.42 -2.61 -2.72
CA THR A 45 -8.85 -3.96 -2.62
C THR A 45 -7.32 -3.99 -2.63
N VAL A 46 -6.67 -3.03 -3.30
CA VAL A 46 -5.20 -2.92 -3.29
C VAL A 46 -4.73 -2.52 -1.89
N LEU A 47 -5.38 -1.54 -1.28
CA LEU A 47 -5.08 -1.09 0.09
C LEU A 47 -5.33 -2.18 1.11
N GLU A 48 -6.44 -2.92 0.99
CA GLU A 48 -6.75 -4.03 1.87
C GLU A 48 -5.66 -5.09 1.81
N ASN A 49 -5.28 -5.54 0.61
CA ASN A 49 -4.20 -6.50 0.40
C ASN A 49 -2.86 -6.00 0.95
N LEU A 50 -2.58 -4.71 0.79
CA LEU A 50 -1.35 -4.10 1.29
C LEU A 50 -1.36 -4.07 2.82
N SER A 51 -2.47 -3.66 3.43
CA SER A 51 -2.65 -3.60 4.87
C SER A 51 -2.49 -4.98 5.52
N LEU A 52 -3.07 -6.03 4.91
CA LEU A 52 -3.00 -7.40 5.42
C LEU A 52 -1.57 -7.98 5.37
N ARG A 53 -0.80 -7.59 4.35
CA ARG A 53 0.53 -8.17 4.10
C ARG A 53 1.66 -7.38 4.74
N CYS A 54 1.58 -6.06 4.67
CA CYS A 54 2.66 -5.14 5.06
C CYS A 54 2.30 -4.26 6.26
N GLY A 55 1.03 -4.24 6.71
CA GLY A 55 0.55 -3.26 7.67
C GLY A 55 1.32 -3.23 8.99
N LYS A 56 1.77 -4.39 9.49
CA LYS A 56 2.59 -4.47 10.71
C LYS A 56 3.93 -3.74 10.63
N PHE A 57 4.44 -3.44 9.45
CA PHE A 57 5.74 -2.80 9.26
C PHE A 57 5.63 -1.43 8.57
N LEU A 58 4.44 -1.10 8.08
CA LEU A 58 4.18 0.12 7.34
C LEU A 58 4.19 1.31 8.29
N LYS A 59 5.08 2.27 8.04
CA LYS A 59 5.19 3.54 8.80
C LYS A 59 4.69 4.73 8.02
N LYS A 60 4.79 4.70 6.70
CA LYS A 60 4.34 5.79 5.82
C LYS A 60 3.60 5.23 4.63
N LEU A 61 2.41 5.74 4.39
CA LEU A 61 1.59 5.40 3.24
C LEU A 61 1.15 6.68 2.54
N SER A 62 1.41 6.77 1.24
CA SER A 62 0.91 7.87 0.41
C SER A 62 -0.01 7.33 -0.67
N VAL A 63 -1.25 7.81 -0.67
CA VAL A 63 -2.29 7.52 -1.65
C VAL A 63 -2.73 8.85 -2.27
N GLU A 64 -2.50 9.00 -3.58
CA GLU A 64 -2.91 10.18 -4.33
C GLU A 64 -3.81 9.76 -5.51
N ASN A 65 -4.76 10.62 -5.91
CA ASN A 65 -5.68 10.39 -7.03
C ASN A 65 -6.58 9.15 -6.91
N CYS A 66 -6.86 8.72 -5.68
CA CYS A 66 -7.62 7.50 -5.46
C CYS A 66 -9.12 7.79 -5.34
N LYS A 67 -9.83 7.73 -6.47
CA LYS A 67 -11.27 8.02 -6.56
C LYS A 67 -12.19 6.93 -5.99
N LEU A 68 -11.62 5.75 -5.71
CA LEU A 68 -12.36 4.55 -5.30
C LEU A 68 -12.05 4.10 -3.87
N ILE A 69 -11.24 4.84 -3.13
CA ILE A 69 -11.03 4.62 -1.70
C ILE A 69 -12.24 5.14 -0.95
N THR A 70 -12.75 4.33 -0.03
CA THR A 70 -13.85 4.67 0.86
C THR A 70 -13.37 4.71 2.31
N ASP A 71 -14.19 5.29 3.20
CA ASP A 71 -13.91 5.31 4.64
C ASP A 71 -13.73 3.90 5.23
N HIS A 72 -14.40 2.89 4.64
CA HIS A 72 -14.20 1.49 5.00
C HIS A 72 -12.75 1.04 4.80
N ASN A 73 -12.14 1.43 3.68
CA ASN A 73 -10.75 1.08 3.41
C ASN A 73 -9.79 1.77 4.40
N MET A 74 -10.13 2.98 4.86
CA MET A 74 -9.36 3.70 5.88
C MET A 74 -9.42 2.98 7.22
N HIS A 75 -10.60 2.52 7.65
CA HIS A 75 -10.72 1.70 8.85
C HIS A 75 -9.94 0.39 8.78
N ILE A 76 -9.86 -0.23 7.59
CA ILE A 76 -9.02 -1.41 7.40
C ILE A 76 -7.54 -1.05 7.57
N ILE A 77 -7.10 0.07 7.00
CA ILE A 77 -5.72 0.54 7.16
C ILE A 77 -5.40 0.83 8.63
N GLU A 78 -6.27 1.52 9.35
CA GLU A 78 -6.11 1.82 10.78
C GLU A 78 -5.97 0.53 11.61
N ASN A 79 -6.82 -0.46 11.36
CA ASN A 79 -6.81 -1.72 12.12
C ASN A 79 -5.61 -2.60 11.78
N ASN A 80 -5.19 -2.63 10.52
CA ASN A 80 -4.13 -3.54 10.06
C ASN A 80 -2.74 -2.92 10.07
N CYS A 81 -2.62 -1.59 10.19
CA CYS A 81 -1.35 -0.87 10.16
C CYS A 81 -1.06 -0.13 11.48
N PRO A 82 -0.82 -0.86 12.59
CA PRO A 82 -0.66 -0.26 13.92
C PRO A 82 0.60 0.61 14.07
N ASN A 83 1.57 0.47 13.17
CA ASN A 83 2.82 1.22 13.19
C ASN A 83 2.83 2.40 12.20
N LEU A 84 1.67 2.74 11.62
CA LEU A 84 1.56 3.81 10.64
C LEU A 84 1.73 5.18 11.31
N GLU A 85 2.83 5.85 11.02
CA GLU A 85 3.18 7.17 11.55
C GLU A 85 2.71 8.31 10.64
N ARG A 86 2.63 8.07 9.33
CA ARG A 86 2.20 9.07 8.33
C ARG A 86 1.29 8.47 7.28
N LEU A 87 0.12 9.07 7.12
CA LEU A 87 -0.81 8.79 6.04
C LEU A 87 -1.00 10.07 5.23
N ILE A 88 -0.63 10.01 3.94
CA ILE A 88 -0.82 11.11 3.00
C ILE A 88 -1.94 10.70 2.06
N VAL A 89 -3.02 11.48 2.07
CA VAL A 89 -4.17 11.30 1.18
C VAL A 89 -4.32 12.58 0.38
N LYS A 90 -4.28 12.51 -0.94
CA LYS A 90 -4.57 13.67 -1.81
C LYS A 90 -5.48 13.30 -2.96
N HIS A 91 -6.33 14.23 -3.37
CA HIS A 91 -7.23 14.06 -4.53
C HIS A 91 -8.05 12.75 -4.45
N CYS A 92 -8.59 12.45 -3.26
CA CYS A 92 -9.44 11.29 -3.01
C CYS A 92 -10.87 11.77 -2.76
N ASP A 93 -11.72 11.67 -3.79
CA ASP A 93 -13.04 12.34 -3.82
C ASP A 93 -14.13 11.63 -3.00
N LYS A 94 -13.87 10.39 -2.56
CA LYS A 94 -14.83 9.51 -1.86
C LYS A 94 -14.57 9.33 -0.37
N LEU A 95 -13.56 10.01 0.18
CA LEU A 95 -13.35 10.08 1.61
C LEU A 95 -14.23 11.19 2.16
N SER A 96 -15.05 10.85 3.14
CA SER A 96 -16.02 11.79 3.70
C SER A 96 -15.27 12.91 4.43
N ASN A 97 -15.78 14.13 4.28
CA ASN A 97 -15.29 15.34 4.95
C ASN A 97 -15.77 15.36 6.41
#